data_AF-A0A7S2GME9-F1
#
_entry.id   AF-A0A7S2GME9-F1
#
_cell.length_a   1.000
_cell.length_b   1.000
_cell.length_c   1.000
_cell.angle_alpha   90.00
_cell.angle_beta   90.00
_cell.angle_gamma   90.00
#
_symmetry.space_group_name_H-M   'P 1'
#
loop_
_entity.id
_entity.type
_entity.pdbx_description
1 polymer ?
#
loop_
_entity_poly.entity_id
_entity_poly.type
_entity_poly.pdbx_seq_one_letter_code
_entity_poly.pdbx_strand_id
1 'polypeptide(L)'
;ADAAKGVNPLDGWTPAVPSGYSLEPGTEEFNKVESLGIDEIGGCCFVLVAGGLGERLGYSGIKLELPTEMTTGTPYLGLYCKQILALQARYGEGAVLPLAIMVSDDTCEKTQ
;
A
#
# COMPACT_ATOMS: atom_id res chain seq x y z
N ALA A 1 -25.28 -6.11 13.58
CA ALA A 1 -26.75 -6.21 13.74
C ALA A 1 -27.49 -5.57 12.58
N ASP A 2 -27.04 -4.42 12.06
CA ASP A 2 -27.77 -3.68 11.03
C ASP A 2 -27.48 -4.14 9.60
N ALA A 3 -26.27 -4.64 9.32
CA ALA A 3 -25.94 -5.28 8.04
C ALA A 3 -26.82 -6.50 7.74
N ALA A 4 -27.08 -7.34 8.75
CA ALA A 4 -27.97 -8.49 8.63
C ALA A 4 -29.45 -8.11 8.43
N LYS A 5 -29.82 -6.87 8.76
CA LYS A 5 -31.17 -6.32 8.60
C LYS A 5 -31.32 -5.51 7.30
N GLY A 6 -30.29 -5.44 6.48
CA GLY A 6 -30.30 -4.67 5.21
C GLY A 6 -30.43 -3.16 5.41
N VAL A 7 -30.16 -2.64 6.61
CA VAL A 7 -30.20 -1.20 6.89
C VAL A 7 -28.99 -0.55 6.24
N ASN A 8 -29.21 0.42 5.35
CA ASN A 8 -28.14 1.21 4.74
C ASN A 8 -27.66 2.27 5.74
N PRO A 9 -26.42 2.20 6.26
CA PRO A 9 -25.90 3.20 7.20
C PRO A 9 -25.64 4.56 6.53
N LEU A 10 -25.66 4.63 5.21
CA LEU A 10 -25.43 5.81 4.40
C LEU A 10 -26.71 6.34 3.76
N ASP A 11 -27.88 5.90 4.22
CA ASP A 11 -29.16 6.40 3.71
C ASP A 11 -29.26 7.92 3.89
N GLY A 12 -29.65 8.64 2.83
CA GLY A 12 -29.66 10.11 2.80
C GLY A 12 -28.31 10.79 2.49
N TRP A 13 -27.23 10.05 2.31
CA TRP A 13 -25.94 10.59 1.85
C TRP A 13 -25.77 10.43 0.34
N THR A 14 -25.29 11.49 -0.32
CA THR A 14 -24.96 11.46 -1.75
C THR A 14 -23.43 11.43 -1.91
N PRO A 15 -22.86 10.44 -2.60
CA PRO A 15 -21.42 10.41 -2.85
C PRO A 15 -21.02 11.58 -3.76
N ALA A 16 -19.91 12.23 -3.42
CA ALA A 16 -19.29 13.25 -4.26
C ALA A 16 -17.90 12.78 -4.68
N VAL A 17 -17.55 13.01 -5.95
CA VAL A 17 -16.20 12.76 -6.44
C VAL A 17 -15.33 13.94 -5.99
N PRO A 18 -14.24 13.71 -5.22
CA PRO A 18 -13.35 14.78 -4.82
C PRO A 18 -12.65 15.39 -6.04
N SER A 19 -12.43 16.71 -6.02
CA SER A 19 -11.59 17.38 -7.01
C SER A 19 -10.13 17.03 -6.78
N GLY A 20 -9.44 16.58 -7.83
CA GLY A 20 -7.99 16.35 -7.84
C GLY A 20 -7.36 16.92 -9.12
N TYR A 21 -6.04 16.84 -9.22
CA TYR A 21 -5.29 17.22 -10.41
C TYR A 21 -4.33 16.10 -10.82
N SER A 22 -4.12 15.94 -12.12
CA SER A 22 -3.16 14.97 -12.67
C SER A 22 -1.79 15.60 -12.71
N LEU A 23 -0.79 14.91 -12.14
CA LEU A 23 0.61 15.31 -12.25
C LEU A 23 1.29 14.39 -13.25
N GLU A 24 1.78 14.97 -14.35
CA GLU A 24 2.51 14.22 -15.36
C GLU A 24 3.98 14.03 -14.92
N PRO A 25 4.48 12.78 -14.85
CA PRO A 25 5.86 12.51 -14.44
C PRO A 25 6.89 13.26 -15.29
N GLY A 26 7.90 13.83 -14.63
CA GLY A 26 8.99 14.57 -15.29
C GLY A 26 8.69 16.06 -15.55
N THR A 27 7.48 16.53 -15.26
CA THR A 27 7.17 17.97 -15.27
C THR A 27 7.75 18.68 -14.04
N GLU A 28 7.95 20.00 -14.15
CA GLU A 28 8.41 20.82 -13.02
C GLU A 28 7.43 20.77 -11.84
N GLU A 29 6.13 20.73 -12.13
CA GLU A 29 5.09 20.62 -11.11
C GLU A 29 5.15 19.28 -10.37
N PHE A 30 5.32 18.17 -11.10
CA PHE A 30 5.53 16.84 -10.50
C PHE A 30 6.75 16.85 -9.57
N ASN A 31 7.90 17.33 -10.06
CA ASN A 31 9.14 17.36 -9.30
C ASN A 31 9.03 18.24 -8.04
N LYS A 32 8.30 19.35 -8.14
CA LYS A 32 8.02 20.23 -6.99
C LYS A 32 7.22 19.50 -5.91
N VAL A 33 6.16 18.79 -6.29
CA VAL A 33 5.32 18.04 -5.35
C VAL A 33 6.08 16.83 -4.78
N GLU A 34 6.90 16.15 -5.59
CA GLU A 34 7.76 15.06 -5.14
C GLU A 34 8.75 15.54 -4.07
N SER A 35 9.40 16.69 -4.28
CA SER A 35 10.32 17.29 -3.29
C SER A 35 9.63 17.56 -1.95
N LEU A 36 8.40 18.09 -1.97
CA LEU A 36 7.63 18.32 -0.74
C LEU A 36 7.32 17.00 -0.02
N GLY A 37 7.00 15.93 -0.75
CA GLY A 37 6.75 14.61 -0.16
C GLY A 37 8.00 13.97 0.43
N ILE A 38 9.17 14.20 -0.17
CA ILE A 38 10.46 13.72 0.34
C ILE A 38 10.77 14.35 1.70
N ASP A 39 10.53 15.64 1.87
CA ASP A 39 10.77 16.34 3.14
C ASP A 39 9.90 15.79 4.29
N GLU A 40 8.72 15.25 3.98
CA GLU A 40 7.78 14.69 4.97
C GLU A 40 8.00 13.20 5.28
N ILE A 41 8.82 12.49 4.50
CA ILE A 41 8.90 11.03 4.54
C ILE A 41 9.39 10.48 5.89
N GLY A 42 10.23 11.23 6.60
CA GLY A 42 10.72 10.88 7.94
C GLY A 42 9.61 10.79 8.99
N GLY A 43 8.47 11.45 8.76
CA GLY A 43 7.27 11.38 9.59
C GLY A 43 6.25 10.34 9.15
N CYS A 44 6.51 9.58 8.08
CA CYS A 44 5.56 8.64 7.52
C CYS A 44 5.64 7.24 8.14
N CYS A 45 4.50 6.55 8.12
CA CYS A 45 4.38 5.12 8.38
C CYS A 45 3.67 4.46 7.20
N PHE A 46 4.07 3.24 6.87
CA PHE A 46 3.51 2.44 5.78
C PHE A 46 2.60 1.36 6.35
N VAL A 47 1.44 1.20 5.73
CA VAL A 47 0.46 0.17 6.11
C VAL A 47 0.13 -0.68 4.90
N LEU A 48 0.32 -1.99 5.03
CA LEU A 48 -0.01 -2.97 4.00
C LEU A 48 -1.14 -3.87 4.47
N VAL A 49 -2.26 -3.88 3.74
CA VAL A 49 -3.43 -4.69 4.05
C VAL A 49 -3.36 -6.00 3.26
N ALA A 50 -2.95 -7.08 3.90
CA ALA A 50 -2.55 -8.35 3.27
C ALA A 50 -3.27 -9.60 3.83
N GLY A 51 -4.54 -9.46 4.22
CA GLY A 51 -5.34 -10.57 4.76
C GLY A 51 -5.91 -11.55 3.72
N GLY A 52 -5.58 -11.40 2.43
CA GLY A 52 -6.24 -12.14 1.35
C GLY A 52 -5.35 -13.17 0.65
N LEU A 53 -5.90 -14.36 0.41
CA LEU A 53 -5.31 -15.40 -0.43
C LEU A 53 -5.45 -15.09 -1.94
N GLY A 54 -4.62 -15.74 -2.75
CA GLY A 54 -4.58 -15.62 -4.20
C GLY A 54 -5.60 -16.48 -4.97
N GLU A 55 -6.53 -17.16 -4.31
CA GLU A 55 -7.30 -18.26 -4.91
C GLU A 55 -8.12 -17.85 -6.14
N ARG A 56 -8.73 -16.64 -6.11
CA ARG A 56 -9.48 -16.11 -7.25
C ARG A 56 -8.59 -15.82 -8.48
N LEU A 57 -7.29 -15.69 -8.27
CA LEU A 57 -6.29 -15.55 -9.32
C LEU A 57 -5.76 -16.92 -9.81
N GLY A 58 -6.24 -18.03 -9.23
CA GLY A 58 -5.70 -19.37 -9.48
C GLY A 58 -4.39 -19.65 -8.74
N TYR A 59 -4.07 -18.89 -7.70
CA TYR A 59 -2.84 -19.04 -6.90
C TYR A 59 -3.16 -19.51 -5.47
N SER A 60 -2.51 -20.57 -5.01
CA SER A 60 -2.77 -21.17 -3.68
C SER A 60 -2.00 -20.53 -2.52
N GLY A 61 -1.11 -19.58 -2.81
CA GLY A 61 -0.35 -18.85 -1.80
C GLY A 61 -1.01 -17.52 -1.39
N ILE A 62 -0.28 -16.75 -0.57
CA ILE A 62 -0.69 -15.39 -0.22
C ILE A 62 -0.38 -14.46 -1.38
N LYS A 63 -1.20 -13.43 -1.62
CA LYS A 63 -0.97 -12.51 -2.75
C LYS A 63 0.41 -11.84 -2.73
N LEU A 64 0.99 -11.69 -1.54
CA LEU A 64 2.30 -11.08 -1.34
C LEU A 64 3.47 -11.90 -1.89
N GLU A 65 3.30 -13.21 -2.09
CA GLU A 65 4.29 -14.10 -2.71
C GLU A 65 4.28 -14.00 -4.23
N LEU A 66 3.24 -13.42 -4.83
CA LEU A 66 3.18 -13.28 -6.28
C LEU A 66 4.33 -12.38 -6.76
N PRO A 67 5.00 -12.76 -7.86
CA PRO A 67 6.04 -11.93 -8.44
C PRO A 67 5.42 -10.66 -9.02
N THR A 68 6.07 -9.51 -8.83
CA THR A 68 5.66 -8.24 -9.44
C THR A 68 5.96 -8.20 -10.93
N GLU A 69 6.93 -9.01 -11.36
CA GLU A 69 7.38 -9.16 -12.74
C GLU A 69 8.12 -10.50 -12.89
N MET A 70 8.29 -10.99 -14.12
CA MET A 70 8.83 -12.33 -14.38
C MET A 70 10.35 -12.36 -14.59
N THR A 71 11.01 -11.22 -14.77
CA THR A 71 12.45 -11.12 -15.06
C THR A 71 13.28 -11.42 -13.82
N THR A 72 12.94 -10.81 -12.67
CA THR A 72 13.64 -11.06 -11.39
C THR A 72 12.83 -11.94 -10.44
N GLY A 73 11.52 -12.07 -10.67
CA GLY A 73 10.63 -12.83 -9.81
C GLY A 73 10.49 -12.23 -8.42
N THR A 74 10.75 -10.93 -8.25
CA THR A 74 10.67 -10.28 -6.94
C THR A 74 9.22 -10.31 -6.45
N PRO A 75 8.93 -10.86 -5.26
CA PRO A 75 7.57 -10.88 -4.73
C PRO A 75 7.12 -9.47 -4.30
N TYR A 76 5.81 -9.21 -4.29
CA TYR A 76 5.25 -7.92 -3.86
C TYR A 76 5.77 -7.47 -2.49
N LEU A 77 5.78 -8.37 -1.48
CA LEU A 77 6.34 -8.03 -0.16
C LEU A 77 7.80 -7.62 -0.24
N GLY A 78 8.59 -8.34 -1.04
CA GLY A 78 9.99 -8.01 -1.27
C GLY A 78 10.18 -6.65 -1.93
N LEU A 79 9.34 -6.29 -2.91
CA LEU A 79 9.38 -4.99 -3.55
C LEU A 79 9.08 -3.86 -2.55
N TYR A 80 8.00 -3.98 -1.78
CA TYR A 80 7.61 -2.96 -0.79
C TYR A 80 8.69 -2.75 0.28
N CYS A 81 9.21 -3.84 0.86
CA CYS A 81 10.28 -3.75 1.85
C CYS A 81 11.53 -3.07 1.26
N LYS A 82 11.94 -3.43 0.04
CA LYS A 82 13.08 -2.80 -0.64
C LYS A 82 12.84 -1.31 -0.88
N GLN A 83 11.63 -0.91 -1.28
CA GLN A 83 11.29 0.49 -1.49
C GLN A 83 11.33 1.30 -0.20
N ILE A 84 10.74 0.80 0.88
CA ILE A 84 10.74 1.47 2.20
C ILE A 84 12.17 1.60 2.73
N LEU A 85 12.98 0.54 2.61
CA LEU A 85 14.40 0.60 2.99
C LEU A 85 15.20 1.61 2.15
N ALA A 86 14.91 1.71 0.84
CA ALA A 86 15.55 2.68 -0.03
C ALA A 86 15.14 4.12 0.32
N LEU A 87 13.87 4.36 0.64
CA LEU A 87 13.39 5.67 1.12
C LEU A 87 14.06 6.03 2.46
N GLN A 88 14.09 5.09 3.40
CA GLN A 88 14.74 5.28 4.71
C GLN A 88 16.22 5.63 4.55
N ALA A 89 16.94 4.90 3.70
CA ALA A 89 18.37 5.12 3.49
C ALA A 89 18.68 6.46 2.82
N ARG A 90 17.80 6.96 1.95
CA ARG A 90 18.03 8.20 1.18
C ARG A 90 17.51 9.45 1.90
N TYR A 91 16.37 9.33 2.56
CA TYR A 91 15.55 10.46 3.00
C TYR A 91 15.02 10.30 4.43
N GLY A 92 15.30 9.18 5.11
CA GLY A 92 14.79 8.94 6.45
C GLY A 92 15.46 9.80 7.53
N GLU A 93 16.56 10.51 7.24
CA GLU A 93 17.28 11.38 8.19
C GLU A 93 17.60 10.70 9.55
N GLY A 94 17.86 9.39 9.53
CA GLY A 94 18.11 8.58 10.72
C GLY A 94 16.84 8.06 11.43
N ALA A 95 15.66 8.44 10.97
CA ALA A 95 14.40 7.83 11.37
C ALA A 95 14.26 6.40 10.79
N VAL A 96 13.56 5.56 11.55
CA VAL A 96 13.11 4.25 11.07
C VAL A 96 11.71 4.42 10.50
N LEU A 97 11.53 4.07 9.22
CA LEU A 97 10.24 4.13 8.55
C LEU A 97 9.42 2.88 8.91
N PRO A 98 8.34 2.99 9.70
CA PRO A 98 7.62 1.81 10.16
C PRO A 98 6.79 1.19 9.05
N LEU A 99 6.69 -0.15 9.06
CA LEU A 99 5.77 -0.91 8.21
C LEU A 99 4.86 -1.76 9.10
N ALA A 100 3.55 -1.51 9.04
CA ALA A 100 2.53 -2.35 9.63
C ALA A 100 1.88 -3.22 8.55
N ILE A 101 1.80 -4.54 8.77
CA ILE A 101 1.16 -5.47 7.85
C ILE A 101 -0.06 -6.08 8.55
N MET A 102 -1.25 -5.78 8.02
CA MET A 102 -2.50 -6.40 8.48
C MET A 102 -2.67 -7.76 7.80
N VAL A 103 -2.69 -8.82 8.59
CA VAL A 103 -2.87 -10.20 8.14
C VAL A 103 -4.22 -10.75 8.59
N SER A 104 -4.57 -11.95 8.13
CA SER A 104 -5.68 -12.77 8.63
C SER A 104 -5.15 -14.10 9.16
N ASP A 105 -6.03 -14.93 9.73
CA ASP A 105 -5.67 -16.30 10.14
C ASP A 105 -5.05 -17.10 8.98
N ASP A 106 -5.51 -16.87 7.75
CA ASP A 106 -5.04 -17.58 6.56
C ASP A 106 -3.69 -17.08 6.03
N THR A 107 -3.31 -15.83 6.34
CA THR A 107 -2.09 -15.20 5.77
C THR A 107 -0.99 -14.95 6.80
N CYS A 108 -1.30 -15.00 8.10
CA CYS A 108 -0.37 -14.62 9.17
C CYS A 108 0.92 -15.47 9.15
N GLU A 109 0.81 -16.79 9.18
CA GLU A 109 1.97 -17.70 9.25
C GLU A 109 2.87 -17.56 8.02
N LYS A 110 2.29 -17.46 6.83
CA LYS A 110 3.06 -17.32 5.57
C LYS A 110 3.69 -15.93 5.39
N THR A 111 3.28 -14.95 6.20
CA THR A 111 3.80 -13.58 6.12
C THR A 111 5.01 -13.35 7.04
N GLN A 112 5.18 -14.16 8.10
CA GLN A 112 6.25 -14.02 9.10
C GLN A 112 7.52 -14.80 8.72
#